data_AF-A0A3D2W4X0-F1
#
_entry.id   AF-A0A3D2W4X0-F1
#
_cell.length_a   1.000
_cell.length_b   1.000
_cell.length_c   1.000
_cell.angle_alpha   90.00
_cell.angle_beta   90.00
_cell.angle_gamma   90.00
#
_symmetry.space_group_name_H-M   'P 1'
#
loop_
_entity.id
_entity.type
_entity.pdbx_description
1 polymer ?
#
loop_
_entity_poly.entity_id
_entity_poly.type
_entity_poly.pdbx_seq_one_letter_code
_entity_poly.pdbx_strand_id
1 'polypeptide(L)'
;IGGHHWIARRVPDDCYVAAPNSFGIDTFDLNDAFSEQKEHMCSEDLREFIADNHLDLSLDGVFNARRAFGSHTDSDHVYNTPRAWIIRQYFNPSEGYWGPEDDDIPWCAKPEHKITVEDVKYVLSNHYQGTDFDPYSKHADPQLKGSYRPIGVNRNNFLSLVQIRPYLPEEIRTIEWVAFGSNVFNAFVPLYTQIETSPEYISNTTAQVTTDNFYWANRIIAALADSQFALCANLIERYQDRVLNETHRMIKEADRVYMNSTDFVPDAVNEEIIAFVKKETDDVLDKVLLAVSLKMKNGFARSDA
;
A
#
# COMPACT_ATOMS: atom_id res chain seq x y z
N ILE A 1 3.73 10.79 23.63
CA ILE A 1 4.14 9.36 23.77
C ILE A 1 5.56 9.23 23.23
N GLY A 2 6.43 8.47 23.90
CA GLY A 2 7.87 8.43 23.62
C GLY A 2 8.46 7.03 23.81
N GLY A 3 9.66 6.93 24.38
CA GLY A 3 10.44 5.68 24.40
C GLY A 3 9.82 4.48 25.11
N HIS A 4 8.88 4.68 26.05
CA HIS A 4 8.30 3.59 26.86
C HIS A 4 6.76 3.61 26.95
N HIS A 5 6.13 4.72 26.56
CA HIS A 5 4.67 4.83 26.56
C HIS A 5 4.08 4.32 25.24
N TRP A 6 2.85 3.85 25.27
CA TRP A 6 2.10 3.40 24.10
C TRP A 6 0.59 3.56 24.31
N ILE A 7 -0.13 3.68 23.19
CA ILE A 7 -1.59 3.56 23.13
C ILE A 7 -1.97 2.66 21.96
N ALA A 8 -3.12 2.02 22.05
CA ALA A 8 -3.74 1.26 20.98
C ALA A 8 -5.24 1.52 20.96
N ARG A 9 -5.80 1.61 19.75
CA ARG A 9 -7.23 1.69 19.51
C ARG A 9 -7.62 0.62 18.50
N ARG A 10 -8.62 -0.19 18.80
CA ARG A 10 -9.21 -1.16 17.89
C ARG A 10 -9.87 -0.41 16.74
N VAL A 11 -9.60 -0.83 15.51
CA VAL A 11 -10.31 -0.31 14.33
C VAL A 11 -11.71 -0.91 14.32
N PRO A 12 -12.79 -0.11 14.24
CA PRO A 12 -14.14 -0.64 14.15
C PRO A 12 -14.32 -1.58 12.96
N ASP A 13 -15.16 -2.61 13.11
CA ASP A 13 -15.30 -3.69 12.11
C ASP A 13 -15.78 -3.21 10.73
N ASP A 14 -16.46 -2.06 10.66
CA ASP A 14 -16.95 -1.46 9.43
C ASP A 14 -16.12 -0.25 8.96
N CYS A 15 -14.91 -0.07 9.50
CA CYS A 15 -14.03 1.05 9.20
C CYS A 15 -12.68 0.63 8.58
N TYR A 16 -11.99 1.58 7.95
CA TYR A 16 -10.58 1.51 7.57
C TYR A 16 -9.80 2.66 8.20
N VAL A 17 -8.46 2.57 8.14
CA VAL A 17 -7.53 3.60 8.61
C VAL A 17 -6.53 3.93 7.51
N ALA A 18 -6.29 5.22 7.28
CA ALA A 18 -5.21 5.73 6.45
C ALA A 18 -4.12 6.31 7.36
N ALA A 19 -3.00 5.61 7.52
CA ALA A 19 -1.93 6.00 8.44
C ALA A 19 -0.64 6.39 7.68
N PRO A 20 -0.40 7.69 7.42
CA PRO A 20 0.88 8.19 6.92
C PRO A 20 1.96 8.19 8.03
N ASN A 21 3.08 8.87 7.80
CA ASN A 21 4.20 8.93 8.75
C ASN A 21 4.00 10.04 9.81
N SER A 22 2.78 10.19 10.32
CA SER A 22 2.42 11.08 11.43
C SER A 22 1.56 10.31 12.43
N PHE A 23 1.42 10.86 13.64
CA PHE A 23 0.60 10.24 14.68
C PHE A 23 -0.88 10.30 14.28
N GLY A 24 -1.52 9.14 14.16
CA GLY A 24 -2.86 9.03 13.57
C GLY A 24 -4.02 9.13 14.57
N ILE A 25 -3.94 8.44 15.72
CA ILE A 25 -5.09 8.27 16.64
C ILE A 25 -5.55 9.65 17.15
N ASP A 26 -6.80 9.99 16.84
CA ASP A 26 -7.41 11.27 17.18
C ASP A 26 -8.02 11.23 18.59
N THR A 27 -9.28 10.86 18.72
CA THR A 27 -9.95 10.69 20.02
C THR A 27 -9.50 9.38 20.66
N PHE A 28 -9.32 9.42 21.98
CA PHE A 28 -8.87 8.26 22.75
C PHE A 28 -9.59 8.19 24.10
N ASP A 29 -10.36 7.10 24.32
CA ASP A 29 -11.11 6.91 25.55
C ASP A 29 -10.23 6.36 26.68
N LEU A 30 -9.76 7.27 27.54
CA LEU A 30 -8.97 6.92 28.73
C LEU A 30 -9.77 6.12 29.76
N ASN A 31 -11.11 6.14 29.76
CA ASN A 31 -11.88 5.33 30.69
C ASN A 31 -11.90 3.88 30.23
N ASP A 32 -12.21 3.62 28.96
CA ASP A 32 -12.13 2.27 28.39
C ASP A 32 -10.69 1.70 28.52
N ALA A 33 -9.67 2.51 28.24
CA ALA A 33 -8.26 2.07 28.32
C ALA A 33 -7.78 1.62 29.71
N PHE A 34 -8.44 2.09 30.78
CA PHE A 34 -8.12 1.76 32.18
C PHE A 34 -9.19 0.89 32.86
N SER A 35 -10.23 0.48 32.13
CA SER A 35 -11.30 -0.37 32.65
C SER A 35 -11.46 -1.63 31.81
N GLU A 36 -12.43 -1.64 30.90
CA GLU A 36 -12.84 -2.82 30.13
C GLU A 36 -11.87 -3.17 29.00
N GLN A 37 -11.07 -2.20 28.53
CA GLN A 37 -10.07 -2.36 27.47
C GLN A 37 -10.63 -2.99 26.19
N LYS A 38 -11.87 -2.65 25.83
CA LYS A 38 -12.55 -3.25 24.68
C LYS A 38 -12.10 -2.64 23.37
N GLU A 39 -11.98 -1.32 23.33
CA GLU A 39 -11.63 -0.56 22.14
C GLU A 39 -10.30 0.17 22.29
N HIS A 40 -9.86 0.45 23.52
CA HIS A 40 -8.65 1.19 23.80
C HIS A 40 -7.77 0.48 24.84
N MET A 41 -6.45 0.59 24.67
CA MET A 41 -5.46 0.11 25.62
C MET A 41 -4.28 1.09 25.68
N CYS A 42 -3.59 1.17 26.81
CA CYS A 42 -2.44 2.06 26.95
C CYS A 42 -1.48 1.64 28.07
N SER A 43 -0.37 2.37 28.21
CA SER A 43 0.55 2.23 29.35
C SER A 43 -0.13 2.52 30.69
N GLU A 44 0.27 1.76 31.71
CA GLU A 44 -0.35 1.80 33.05
C GLU A 44 -0.28 3.16 33.73
N ASP A 45 0.74 3.97 33.44
CA ASP A 45 0.97 5.30 34.02
C ASP A 45 0.52 6.44 33.09
N LEU A 46 -0.24 6.14 32.02
CA LEU A 46 -0.53 7.15 30.99
C LEU A 46 -1.33 8.33 31.54
N ARG A 47 -2.24 8.11 32.50
CA ARG A 47 -3.05 9.18 33.11
C ARG A 47 -2.18 10.14 33.92
N GLU A 48 -1.31 9.59 34.77
CA GLU A 48 -0.33 10.32 35.54
C GLU A 48 0.60 11.09 34.61
N PHE A 49 1.12 10.43 33.57
CA PHE A 49 1.98 11.07 32.57
C PHE A 49 1.29 12.24 31.86
N ILE A 50 0.03 12.08 31.44
CA ILE A 50 -0.76 13.16 30.82
C ILE A 50 -0.96 14.31 31.80
N ALA A 51 -1.34 14.02 33.04
CA ALA A 51 -1.64 15.02 34.06
C ALA A 51 -0.39 15.81 34.49
N ASP A 52 0.69 15.10 34.83
CA ASP A 52 1.95 15.66 35.33
C ASP A 52 2.66 16.54 34.29
N ASN A 53 2.38 16.31 33.00
CA ASN A 53 2.98 17.04 31.89
C ASN A 53 2.00 17.96 31.16
N HIS A 54 0.77 18.13 31.66
CA HIS A 54 -0.26 18.99 31.07
C HIS A 54 -0.56 18.71 29.59
N LEU A 55 -0.65 17.42 29.23
CA LEU A 55 -0.80 16.98 27.84
C LEU A 55 -2.26 16.88 27.37
N ASP A 56 -3.23 16.98 28.28
CA ASP A 56 -4.63 17.08 27.90
C ASP A 56 -4.93 18.53 27.46
N LEU A 57 -5.03 18.70 26.14
CA LEU A 57 -5.31 19.98 25.50
C LEU A 57 -6.81 20.16 25.18
N SER A 58 -7.68 19.28 25.68
CA SER A 58 -9.11 19.35 25.43
C SER A 58 -9.77 20.49 26.21
N LEU A 59 -10.77 21.11 25.59
CA LEU A 59 -11.62 22.13 26.23
C LEU A 59 -13.02 21.59 26.57
N ASP A 60 -13.42 20.53 25.87
CA ASP A 60 -14.70 19.83 25.98
C ASP A 60 -14.61 18.56 26.84
N GLY A 61 -13.43 18.25 27.36
CA GLY A 61 -13.14 17.05 28.15
C GLY A 61 -12.96 15.78 27.32
N VAL A 62 -12.88 15.88 25.98
CA VAL A 62 -12.59 14.75 25.10
C VAL A 62 -11.09 14.72 24.78
N PHE A 63 -10.37 13.78 25.39
CA PHE A 63 -8.93 13.65 25.19
C PHE A 63 -8.60 13.33 23.71
N ASN A 64 -7.76 14.17 23.11
CA ASN A 64 -7.27 14.02 21.74
C ASN A 64 -5.79 13.64 21.76
N ALA A 65 -5.51 12.37 21.47
CA ALA A 65 -4.16 11.80 21.47
C ALA A 65 -3.27 12.41 20.38
N ARG A 66 -3.83 12.78 19.22
CA ARG A 66 -3.09 13.46 18.14
C ARG A 66 -2.58 14.83 18.59
N ARG A 67 -3.41 15.61 19.27
CA ARG A 67 -3.00 16.91 19.83
C ARG A 67 -1.99 16.77 20.97
N ALA A 68 -2.16 15.75 21.82
CA ALA A 68 -1.28 15.51 22.96
C ALA A 68 0.10 14.97 22.57
N PHE A 69 0.17 14.11 21.54
CA PHE A 69 1.34 13.28 21.26
C PHE A 69 1.85 13.35 19.81
N GLY A 70 1.09 13.96 18.91
CA GLY A 70 1.39 14.07 17.49
C GLY A 70 2.09 15.36 17.10
N SER A 71 2.03 15.65 15.81
CA SER A 71 2.60 16.84 15.18
C SER A 71 1.57 17.50 14.27
N HIS A 72 1.70 18.82 14.12
CA HIS A 72 0.93 19.67 13.21
C HIS A 72 1.90 20.67 12.56
N THR A 73 2.86 20.14 11.81
CA THR A 73 3.93 20.94 11.20
C THR A 73 3.65 21.21 9.73
N ASP A 74 4.24 22.28 9.18
CA ASP A 74 4.21 22.53 7.73
C ASP A 74 4.70 21.32 6.91
N SER A 75 5.61 20.52 7.49
CA SER A 75 6.08 19.28 6.86
C SER A 75 5.01 18.19 6.78
N ASP A 76 4.08 18.14 7.74
CA ASP A 76 2.94 17.22 7.72
C ASP A 76 2.01 17.53 6.55
N HIS A 77 1.78 18.82 6.28
CA HIS A 77 0.92 19.29 5.19
C HIS A 77 1.45 18.96 3.79
N VAL A 78 2.73 18.65 3.63
CA VAL A 78 3.29 18.22 2.33
C VAL A 78 3.66 16.74 2.26
N TYR A 79 3.97 16.12 3.41
CA TYR A 79 4.52 14.77 3.47
C TYR A 79 3.54 13.73 4.00
N ASN A 80 2.59 14.10 4.86
CA ASN A 80 1.71 13.19 5.58
C ASN A 80 0.23 13.38 5.23
N THR A 81 -0.33 14.54 5.52
CA THR A 81 -1.77 14.84 5.40
C THR A 81 -2.32 14.58 4.00
N PRO A 82 -1.64 14.95 2.90
CA PRO A 82 -2.14 14.69 1.55
C PRO A 82 -2.34 13.20 1.25
N ARG A 83 -1.55 12.31 1.88
CA ARG A 83 -1.70 10.86 1.70
C ARG A 83 -2.95 10.31 2.40
N ALA A 84 -3.25 10.81 3.59
CA ALA A 84 -4.49 10.45 4.28
C ALA A 84 -5.70 10.99 3.51
N TRP A 85 -5.59 12.23 3.02
CA TRP A 85 -6.61 12.89 2.20
C TRP A 85 -6.97 12.09 0.94
N ILE A 86 -5.99 11.72 0.12
CA ILE A 86 -6.31 11.06 -1.17
C ILE A 86 -6.89 9.66 -0.98
N ILE A 87 -6.47 8.93 0.07
CA ILE A 87 -7.08 7.64 0.45
C ILE A 87 -8.54 7.87 0.87
N ARG A 88 -8.80 8.92 1.65
CA ARG A 88 -10.14 9.28 2.09
C ARG A 88 -11.05 9.64 0.93
N GLN A 89 -10.58 10.47 0.01
CA GLN A 89 -11.30 10.84 -1.21
C GLN A 89 -11.65 9.61 -2.06
N TYR A 90 -10.77 8.60 -2.09
CA TYR A 90 -11.03 7.35 -2.81
C TYR A 90 -12.13 6.49 -2.19
N PHE A 91 -12.13 6.30 -0.86
CA PHE A 91 -13.11 5.44 -0.18
C PHE A 91 -14.39 6.16 0.26
N ASN A 92 -14.38 7.49 0.28
CA ASN A 92 -15.48 8.35 0.71
C ASN A 92 -15.68 9.56 -0.22
N PRO A 93 -15.88 9.36 -1.54
CA PRO A 93 -15.96 10.46 -2.51
C PRO A 93 -17.21 11.35 -2.36
N SER A 94 -18.24 10.89 -1.66
CA SER A 94 -19.47 11.67 -1.41
C SER A 94 -19.44 12.44 -0.08
N GLU A 95 -18.48 12.15 0.80
CA GLU A 95 -18.25 13.01 1.95
C GLU A 95 -17.80 14.39 1.48
N GLY A 96 -18.19 15.43 2.21
CA GLY A 96 -17.87 16.82 1.86
C GLY A 96 -16.38 17.05 1.60
N TYR A 97 -16.06 18.20 1.01
CA TYR A 97 -14.70 18.51 0.62
C TYR A 97 -13.76 18.61 1.82
N TRP A 98 -12.74 17.75 1.85
CA TRP A 98 -11.53 17.91 2.66
C TRP A 98 -10.42 18.41 1.75
N GLY A 99 -9.62 19.34 2.25
CA GLY A 99 -8.38 19.76 1.63
C GLY A 99 -7.24 18.75 1.84
N PRO A 100 -6.22 18.75 0.96
CA PRO A 100 -5.05 17.90 1.11
C PRO A 100 -4.20 18.21 2.35
N GLU A 101 -4.40 19.37 2.97
CA GLU A 101 -3.63 19.87 4.11
C GLU A 101 -4.45 19.91 5.42
N ASP A 102 -5.68 19.38 5.42
CA ASP A 102 -6.57 19.46 6.58
C ASP A 102 -6.08 18.58 7.76
N ASP A 103 -5.75 19.21 8.89
CA ASP A 103 -5.22 18.54 10.09
C ASP A 103 -6.23 17.60 10.79
N ASP A 104 -7.52 17.82 10.56
CA ASP A 104 -8.62 17.17 11.27
C ASP A 104 -9.22 15.98 10.49
N ILE A 105 -8.52 15.47 9.46
CA ILE A 105 -8.93 14.23 8.79
C ILE A 105 -9.05 13.12 9.85
N PRO A 106 -10.24 12.47 9.99
CA PRO A 106 -10.46 11.44 11.00
C PRO A 106 -9.49 10.27 10.88
N TRP A 107 -9.07 9.72 12.03
CA TRP A 107 -8.16 8.57 12.07
C TRP A 107 -8.69 7.34 11.33
N CYS A 108 -9.98 7.04 11.51
CA CYS A 108 -10.67 5.96 10.82
C CYS A 108 -11.97 6.44 10.18
N ALA A 109 -12.47 5.70 9.20
CA ALA A 109 -13.83 5.88 8.72
C ALA A 109 -14.45 4.66 8.06
N LYS A 110 -15.77 4.71 8.00
CA LYS A 110 -16.58 3.78 7.25
C LYS A 110 -16.50 4.10 5.76
N PRO A 111 -16.01 3.18 4.92
CA PRO A 111 -15.97 3.41 3.48
C PRO A 111 -17.39 3.34 2.88
N GLU A 112 -17.62 3.99 1.74
CA GLU A 112 -18.91 3.96 1.05
C GLU A 112 -19.24 2.58 0.45
N HIS A 113 -18.20 1.79 0.17
CA HIS A 113 -18.30 0.43 -0.35
C HIS A 113 -17.30 -0.50 0.37
N LYS A 114 -17.51 -1.82 0.26
CA LYS A 114 -16.56 -2.80 0.81
C LYS A 114 -15.22 -2.69 0.08
N ILE A 115 -14.14 -2.75 0.85
CA ILE A 115 -12.76 -2.63 0.35
C ILE A 115 -12.25 -4.00 -0.13
N THR A 116 -11.68 -4.03 -1.32
CA THR A 116 -11.02 -5.19 -1.92
C THR A 116 -9.50 -5.12 -1.75
N VAL A 117 -8.78 -6.21 -2.03
CA VAL A 117 -7.30 -6.20 -1.96
C VAL A 117 -6.71 -5.34 -3.08
N GLU A 118 -7.41 -5.26 -4.20
CA GLU A 118 -7.14 -4.42 -5.35
C GLU A 118 -7.25 -2.94 -4.99
N ASP A 119 -8.29 -2.55 -4.25
CA ASP A 119 -8.45 -1.18 -3.77
C ASP A 119 -7.28 -0.77 -2.87
N VAL A 120 -6.86 -1.66 -1.96
CA VAL A 120 -5.70 -1.41 -1.09
C VAL A 120 -4.43 -1.25 -1.92
N LYS A 121 -4.19 -2.12 -2.90
CA LYS A 121 -3.05 -1.98 -3.83
C LYS A 121 -3.12 -0.67 -4.60
N TYR A 122 -4.31 -0.28 -5.09
CA TYR A 122 -4.51 0.94 -5.85
C TYR A 122 -4.14 2.18 -5.03
N VAL A 123 -4.71 2.32 -3.83
CA VAL A 123 -4.43 3.49 -2.98
C VAL A 123 -2.98 3.53 -2.49
N LEU A 124 -2.36 2.37 -2.24
CA LEU A 124 -0.93 2.28 -1.89
C LEU A 124 0.01 2.46 -3.09
N SER A 125 -0.54 2.54 -4.31
CA SER A 125 0.18 2.91 -5.54
C SER A 125 -0.10 4.35 -5.96
N ASN A 126 -0.97 5.06 -5.25
CA ASN A 126 -1.48 6.36 -5.68
C ASN A 126 -0.36 7.42 -5.70
N HIS A 127 -0.36 8.19 -6.79
CA HIS A 127 0.54 9.30 -7.03
C HIS A 127 -0.25 10.58 -7.33
N TYR A 128 -1.44 10.71 -6.74
CA TYR A 128 -2.41 11.79 -6.94
C TYR A 128 -2.99 11.88 -8.35
N GLN A 129 -3.02 10.77 -9.09
CA GLN A 129 -3.63 10.70 -10.42
C GLN A 129 -5.04 11.29 -10.44
N GLY A 130 -5.35 12.09 -11.46
CA GLY A 130 -6.63 12.80 -11.58
C GLY A 130 -6.70 14.12 -10.80
N THR A 131 -5.62 14.56 -10.16
CA THR A 131 -5.52 15.86 -9.49
C THR A 131 -4.38 16.70 -10.07
N ASP A 132 -4.29 17.97 -9.67
CA ASP A 132 -3.17 18.85 -10.05
C ASP A 132 -1.83 18.48 -9.38
N PHE A 133 -1.84 17.58 -8.41
CA PHE A 133 -0.63 17.17 -7.67
C PHE A 133 0.12 16.01 -8.33
N ASP A 134 -0.45 15.38 -9.38
CA ASP A 134 0.11 14.21 -10.06
C ASP A 134 1.44 14.51 -10.78
N PRO A 135 2.58 13.90 -10.37
CA PRO A 135 3.88 14.10 -11.01
C PRO A 135 3.95 13.58 -12.46
N TYR A 136 3.00 12.76 -12.90
CA TYR A 136 2.93 12.25 -14.28
C TYR A 136 1.91 12.99 -15.15
N SER A 137 1.08 13.88 -14.58
CA SER A 137 0.07 14.60 -15.36
C SER A 137 0.70 15.56 -16.38
N LYS A 138 0.16 15.56 -17.60
CA LYS A 138 0.53 16.51 -18.67
C LYS A 138 -0.24 17.83 -18.59
N HIS A 139 -1.31 17.87 -17.80
CA HIS A 139 -2.29 18.96 -17.78
C HIS A 139 -2.36 19.68 -16.44
N ALA A 140 -1.77 19.11 -15.39
CA ALA A 140 -1.67 19.74 -14.08
C ALA A 140 -0.90 21.07 -14.14
N ASP A 141 -1.27 22.00 -13.26
CA ASP A 141 -0.50 23.23 -13.04
C ASP A 141 0.96 22.87 -12.69
N PRO A 142 1.96 23.35 -13.46
CA PRO A 142 3.36 23.10 -13.17
C PRO A 142 3.82 23.50 -11.77
N GLN A 143 3.13 24.44 -11.10
CA GLN A 143 3.46 24.87 -9.73
C GLN A 143 2.97 23.90 -8.65
N LEU A 144 1.86 23.19 -8.91
CA LEU A 144 1.28 22.22 -7.97
C LEU A 144 1.79 20.80 -8.20
N LYS A 145 2.26 20.54 -9.41
CA LYS A 145 2.72 19.22 -9.83
C LYS A 145 3.85 18.70 -8.94
N GLY A 146 3.62 17.56 -8.27
CA GLY A 146 4.60 16.95 -7.38
C GLY A 146 4.90 17.75 -6.11
N SER A 147 4.01 18.66 -5.71
CA SER A 147 4.12 19.42 -4.46
C SER A 147 4.04 18.52 -3.21
N TYR A 148 3.36 17.38 -3.32
CA TYR A 148 3.14 16.43 -2.22
C TYR A 148 3.90 15.13 -2.42
N ARG A 149 4.32 14.52 -1.30
CA ARG A 149 4.91 13.18 -1.31
C ARG A 149 3.84 12.16 -1.77
N PRO A 150 4.02 11.45 -2.90
CA PRO A 150 3.07 10.43 -3.33
C PRO A 150 3.07 9.22 -2.39
N ILE A 151 2.02 8.39 -2.44
CA ILE A 151 1.95 7.13 -1.68
C ILE A 151 2.80 6.09 -2.37
N GLY A 152 2.49 5.81 -3.64
CA GLY A 152 3.34 5.04 -4.55
C GLY A 152 4.62 5.83 -4.85
N VAL A 153 5.76 5.30 -4.42
CA VAL A 153 7.02 6.05 -4.45
C VAL A 153 8.19 5.16 -4.86
N ASN A 154 9.19 5.74 -5.54
CA ASN A 154 10.38 5.06 -6.05
C ASN A 154 11.18 4.25 -5.01
N ARG A 155 11.09 4.63 -3.73
CA ARG A 155 11.76 3.99 -2.60
C ARG A 155 10.88 2.98 -1.84
N ASN A 156 9.71 2.64 -2.38
CA ASN A 156 8.97 1.48 -1.88
C ASN A 156 9.86 0.24 -2.07
N ASN A 157 10.24 -0.40 -0.96
CA ASN A 157 11.03 -1.63 -1.03
C ASN A 157 10.10 -2.81 -1.31
N PHE A 158 9.07 -2.96 -0.49
CA PHE A 158 8.02 -3.93 -0.66
C PHE A 158 6.71 -3.39 -0.05
N LEU A 159 5.59 -3.96 -0.49
CA LEU A 159 4.28 -3.84 0.11
C LEU A 159 3.85 -5.25 0.52
N SER A 160 3.30 -5.38 1.73
CA SER A 160 2.66 -6.61 2.21
C SER A 160 1.26 -6.30 2.71
N LEU A 161 0.30 -7.17 2.39
CA LEU A 161 -1.07 -7.17 2.91
C LEU A 161 -1.40 -8.59 3.36
N VAL A 162 -1.63 -8.75 4.66
CA VAL A 162 -2.07 -10.02 5.24
C VAL A 162 -3.59 -10.07 5.23
N GLN A 163 -4.15 -10.96 4.41
CA GLN A 163 -5.58 -11.19 4.30
C GLN A 163 -5.96 -12.45 5.08
N ILE A 164 -6.67 -12.27 6.20
CA ILE A 164 -7.24 -13.38 6.97
C ILE A 164 -8.68 -13.60 6.50
N ARG A 165 -8.97 -14.76 5.89
CA ARG A 165 -10.26 -15.11 5.28
C ARG A 165 -11.10 -15.95 6.26
N PRO A 166 -11.94 -15.36 7.13
CA PRO A 166 -12.58 -16.08 8.24
C PRO A 166 -13.56 -17.18 7.79
N TYR A 167 -13.95 -17.17 6.52
CA TYR A 167 -14.82 -18.15 5.89
C TYR A 167 -14.08 -19.41 5.37
N LEU A 168 -12.76 -19.54 5.63
CA LEU A 168 -11.97 -20.71 5.27
C LEU A 168 -11.31 -21.39 6.49
N PRO A 169 -10.97 -22.69 6.38
CA PRO A 169 -10.20 -23.42 7.40
C PRO A 169 -8.83 -22.79 7.68
N GLU A 170 -8.31 -22.99 8.89
CA GLU A 170 -7.09 -22.32 9.38
C GLU A 170 -5.87 -22.55 8.48
N GLU A 171 -5.78 -23.74 7.88
CA GLU A 171 -4.67 -24.19 7.04
C GLU A 171 -4.55 -23.44 5.71
N ILE A 172 -5.64 -22.81 5.25
CA ILE A 172 -5.68 -22.02 4.01
C ILE A 172 -6.27 -20.62 4.22
N ARG A 173 -6.57 -20.24 5.47
CA ARG A 173 -7.28 -19.01 5.79
C ARG A 173 -6.52 -17.76 5.37
N THR A 174 -5.20 -17.80 5.47
CA THR A 174 -4.37 -16.61 5.37
C THR A 174 -3.64 -16.56 4.03
N ILE A 175 -3.79 -15.44 3.34
CA ILE A 175 -3.01 -15.10 2.14
C ILE A 175 -2.19 -13.86 2.47
N GLU A 176 -0.88 -13.92 2.25
CA GLU A 176 -0.03 -12.74 2.23
C GLU A 176 0.12 -12.28 0.78
N TRP A 177 -0.34 -11.07 0.51
CA TRP A 177 -0.16 -10.43 -0.78
C TRP A 177 1.10 -9.58 -0.74
N VAL A 178 2.00 -9.78 -1.68
CA VAL A 178 3.28 -9.08 -1.75
C VAL A 178 3.48 -8.35 -3.08
N ALA A 179 4.16 -7.22 -3.02
CA ALA A 179 4.69 -6.53 -4.20
C ALA A 179 6.05 -5.94 -3.87
N PHE A 180 6.97 -5.88 -4.83
CA PHE A 180 8.34 -5.39 -4.62
C PHE A 180 8.68 -4.21 -5.53
N GLY A 181 9.49 -3.27 -5.05
CA GLY A 181 9.80 -2.03 -5.76
C GLY A 181 8.64 -1.02 -5.74
N SER A 182 8.68 -0.04 -6.64
CA SER A 182 7.67 1.02 -6.73
C SER A 182 6.28 0.46 -7.06
N ASN A 183 5.30 0.73 -6.20
CA ASN A 183 3.92 0.24 -6.36
C ASN A 183 3.23 0.73 -7.63
N VAL A 184 3.68 1.85 -8.19
CA VAL A 184 3.18 2.37 -9.47
C VAL A 184 3.45 1.38 -10.61
N PHE A 185 4.55 0.63 -10.55
CA PHE A 185 5.05 -0.18 -11.67
C PHE A 185 5.08 -1.69 -11.42
N ASN A 186 4.90 -2.13 -10.17
CA ASN A 186 4.96 -3.54 -9.80
C ASN A 186 3.59 -4.23 -9.87
N ALA A 187 3.59 -5.56 -9.78
CA ALA A 187 2.38 -6.38 -9.65
C ALA A 187 2.21 -6.91 -8.22
N PHE A 188 0.96 -7.21 -7.87
CA PHE A 188 0.57 -7.69 -6.54
C PHE A 188 0.29 -9.19 -6.59
N VAL A 189 0.94 -9.96 -5.71
CA VAL A 189 1.02 -11.42 -5.82
C VAL A 189 0.51 -12.05 -4.53
N PRO A 190 -0.54 -12.90 -4.58
CA PRO A 190 -1.03 -13.65 -3.43
C PRO A 190 -0.19 -14.90 -3.17
N LEU A 191 0.15 -15.15 -1.91
CA LEU A 191 0.86 -16.34 -1.47
C LEU A 191 0.19 -16.93 -0.23
N TYR A 192 0.09 -18.25 -0.16
CA TYR A 192 -0.26 -18.93 1.09
C TYR A 192 0.84 -18.71 2.12
N THR A 193 0.46 -18.51 3.38
CA THR A 193 1.41 -18.30 4.49
C THR A 193 1.82 -19.59 5.20
N GLN A 194 1.04 -20.67 5.04
CA GLN A 194 1.29 -21.98 5.62
C GLN A 194 2.30 -22.78 4.79
N ILE A 195 3.48 -22.21 4.57
CA ILE A 195 4.57 -22.78 3.76
C ILE A 195 5.80 -23.07 4.62
N GLU A 196 6.63 -24.01 4.17
CA GLU A 196 7.95 -24.25 4.77
C GLU A 196 9.04 -23.40 4.11
N THR A 197 8.88 -23.12 2.81
CA THR A 197 9.86 -22.39 2.01
C THR A 197 9.22 -21.39 1.07
N SER A 198 9.86 -20.22 0.94
CA SER A 198 9.44 -19.21 -0.04
C SER A 198 10.09 -19.49 -1.41
N PRO A 199 9.35 -19.33 -2.53
CA PRO A 199 9.91 -19.50 -3.86
C PRO A 199 11.14 -18.62 -4.14
N GLU A 200 12.13 -19.17 -4.86
CA GLU A 200 13.44 -18.53 -5.03
C GLU A 200 13.35 -17.14 -5.66
N TYR A 201 12.51 -16.96 -6.69
CA TYR A 201 12.42 -15.70 -7.45
C TYR A 201 11.99 -14.49 -6.59
N ILE A 202 11.22 -14.72 -5.52
CA ILE A 202 10.80 -13.67 -4.58
C ILE A 202 11.64 -13.63 -3.29
N SER A 203 12.62 -14.53 -3.18
CA SER A 203 13.46 -14.74 -2.00
C SER A 203 14.90 -14.33 -2.29
N ASN A 204 15.75 -14.40 -1.25
CA ASN A 204 17.21 -14.29 -1.38
C ASN A 204 17.71 -13.02 -2.11
N THR A 205 17.03 -11.89 -1.93
CA THR A 205 17.45 -10.61 -2.52
C THR A 205 18.83 -10.22 -1.98
N THR A 206 19.82 -10.18 -2.87
CA THR A 206 21.18 -9.71 -2.54
C THR A 206 21.38 -8.26 -2.99
N ALA A 207 22.54 -7.67 -2.67
CA ALA A 207 22.92 -6.35 -3.18
C ALA A 207 23.21 -6.33 -4.71
N GLN A 208 23.39 -7.49 -5.34
CA GLN A 208 23.66 -7.58 -6.76
C GLN A 208 22.37 -7.45 -7.57
N VAL A 209 22.33 -6.46 -8.46
CA VAL A 209 21.22 -6.25 -9.39
C VAL A 209 21.14 -7.42 -10.38
N THR A 210 19.95 -7.98 -10.56
CA THR A 210 19.68 -9.09 -11.49
C THR A 210 18.22 -9.05 -11.96
N THR A 211 17.92 -9.71 -13.08
CA THR A 211 16.54 -9.99 -13.52
C THR A 211 15.99 -11.30 -12.94
N ASP A 212 16.84 -12.10 -12.28
CA ASP A 212 16.46 -13.38 -11.68
C ASP A 212 15.87 -13.25 -10.26
N ASN A 213 15.59 -12.03 -9.83
CA ASN A 213 14.96 -11.74 -8.54
C ASN A 213 13.88 -10.66 -8.73
N PHE A 214 12.70 -10.93 -8.18
CA PHE A 214 11.49 -10.13 -8.38
C PHE A 214 11.65 -8.68 -7.92
N TYR A 215 12.37 -8.44 -6.83
CA TYR A 215 12.62 -7.07 -6.35
C TYR A 215 13.46 -6.28 -7.36
N TRP A 216 14.57 -6.87 -7.84
CA TRP A 216 15.44 -6.18 -8.79
C TRP A 216 14.80 -6.02 -10.17
N ALA A 217 14.09 -7.03 -10.67
CA ALA A 217 13.37 -6.96 -11.93
C ALA A 217 12.34 -5.81 -11.93
N ASN A 218 11.48 -5.73 -10.90
CA ASN A 218 10.52 -4.63 -10.79
C ASN A 218 11.20 -3.26 -10.63
N ARG A 219 12.35 -3.19 -9.95
CA ARG A 219 13.10 -1.93 -9.80
C ARG A 219 13.70 -1.46 -11.12
N ILE A 220 14.17 -2.37 -11.98
CA ILE A 220 14.62 -2.06 -13.35
C ILE A 220 13.44 -1.58 -14.19
N ILE A 221 12.31 -2.32 -14.18
CA ILE A 221 11.09 -1.94 -14.91
C ILE A 221 10.64 -0.53 -14.50
N ALA A 222 10.55 -0.26 -13.21
CA ALA A 222 10.16 1.05 -12.68
C ALA A 222 11.10 2.16 -13.16
N ALA A 223 12.41 1.97 -13.08
CA ALA A 223 13.38 2.99 -13.50
C ALA A 223 13.30 3.30 -15.01
N LEU A 224 13.04 2.30 -15.85
CA LEU A 224 12.84 2.48 -17.29
C LEU A 224 11.50 3.17 -17.57
N ALA A 225 10.42 2.66 -16.99
CA ALA A 225 9.06 3.11 -17.25
C ALA A 225 8.80 4.53 -16.73
N ASP A 226 9.32 4.90 -15.57
CA ASP A 226 9.19 6.24 -14.97
C ASP A 226 9.64 7.35 -15.93
N SER A 227 10.78 7.14 -16.60
CA SER A 227 11.35 8.10 -17.55
C SER A 227 10.47 8.36 -18.79
N GLN A 228 9.55 7.43 -19.09
CA GLN A 228 8.64 7.47 -20.23
C GLN A 228 7.23 7.05 -19.78
N PHE A 229 6.75 7.55 -18.62
CA PHE A 229 5.54 7.06 -17.96
C PHE A 229 4.35 6.86 -18.91
N ALA A 230 3.99 7.90 -19.69
CA ALA A 230 2.86 7.84 -20.60
C ALA A 230 3.01 6.81 -21.75
N LEU A 231 4.25 6.47 -22.14
CA LEU A 231 4.52 5.44 -23.14
C LEU A 231 4.36 4.04 -22.54
N CYS A 232 4.78 3.87 -21.28
CA CYS A 232 4.83 2.58 -20.62
C CYS A 232 3.56 2.25 -19.82
N ALA A 233 2.71 3.23 -19.48
CA ALA A 233 1.55 3.06 -18.61
C ALA A 233 0.67 1.86 -19.00
N ASN A 234 0.28 1.74 -20.28
CA ASN A 234 -0.55 0.63 -20.75
C ASN A 234 0.16 -0.74 -20.69
N LEU A 235 1.49 -0.78 -20.79
CA LEU A 235 2.26 -2.03 -20.66
C LEU A 235 2.25 -2.52 -19.21
N ILE A 236 2.43 -1.57 -18.29
CA ILE A 236 2.43 -1.80 -16.83
C ILE A 236 1.04 -2.21 -16.36
N GLU A 237 -0.02 -1.50 -16.78
CA GLU A 237 -1.41 -1.81 -16.44
C GLU A 237 -1.78 -3.23 -16.88
N ARG A 238 -1.46 -3.60 -18.13
CA ARG A 238 -1.71 -4.97 -18.63
C ARG A 238 -0.97 -6.03 -17.83
N TYR A 239 0.27 -5.75 -17.41
CA TYR A 239 1.04 -6.66 -16.57
C TYR A 239 0.39 -6.82 -15.19
N GLN A 240 0.01 -5.71 -14.55
CA GLN A 240 -0.68 -5.71 -13.27
C GLN A 240 -1.99 -6.50 -13.33
N ASP A 241 -2.83 -6.22 -14.31
CA ASP A 241 -4.10 -6.92 -14.53
C ASP A 241 -3.90 -8.41 -14.81
N ARG A 242 -2.90 -8.74 -15.64
CA ARG A 242 -2.64 -10.13 -16.02
C ARG A 242 -2.20 -10.96 -14.83
N VAL A 243 -1.27 -10.43 -14.03
CA VAL A 243 -0.80 -11.09 -12.80
C VAL A 243 -1.94 -11.23 -11.80
N LEU A 244 -2.66 -10.16 -11.52
CA LEU A 244 -3.75 -10.15 -10.55
C LEU A 244 -4.85 -11.15 -10.91
N ASN A 245 -5.36 -11.10 -12.14
CA ASN A 245 -6.47 -11.95 -12.58
C ASN A 245 -6.11 -13.44 -12.56
N GLU A 246 -4.92 -13.78 -13.06
CA GLU A 246 -4.49 -15.17 -13.14
C GLU A 246 -4.19 -15.74 -11.75
N THR A 247 -3.51 -14.98 -10.89
CA THR A 247 -3.18 -15.46 -9.54
C THR A 247 -4.42 -15.58 -8.67
N HIS A 248 -5.43 -14.71 -8.82
CA HIS A 248 -6.75 -14.92 -8.22
C HIS A 248 -7.40 -16.23 -8.68
N ARG A 249 -7.31 -16.56 -9.98
CA ARG A 249 -7.82 -17.83 -10.51
C ARG A 249 -7.09 -19.02 -9.87
N MET A 250 -5.76 -18.94 -9.76
CA MET A 250 -4.93 -19.99 -9.15
C MET A 250 -5.26 -20.20 -7.68
N ILE A 251 -5.39 -19.13 -6.88
CA ILE A 251 -5.80 -19.23 -5.47
C ILE A 251 -7.20 -19.86 -5.34
N LYS A 252 -8.17 -19.41 -6.13
CA LYS A 252 -9.54 -19.97 -6.10
C LYS A 252 -9.58 -21.45 -6.47
N GLU A 253 -8.76 -21.87 -7.43
CA GLU A 253 -8.67 -23.27 -7.81
C GLU A 253 -7.98 -24.10 -6.72
N ALA A 254 -6.90 -23.59 -6.15
CA ALA A 254 -6.19 -24.22 -5.05
C ALA A 254 -7.08 -24.37 -3.80
N ASP A 255 -7.86 -23.34 -3.45
CA ASP A 255 -8.87 -23.40 -2.38
C ASP A 255 -9.88 -24.54 -2.66
N ARG A 256 -10.35 -24.70 -3.91
CA ARG A 256 -11.28 -25.78 -4.28
C ARG A 256 -10.64 -27.16 -4.19
N VAL A 257 -9.38 -27.29 -4.58
CA VAL A 257 -8.64 -28.55 -4.44
C VAL A 257 -8.52 -28.92 -2.97
N TYR A 258 -8.13 -27.98 -2.10
CA TYR A 258 -8.09 -28.20 -0.65
C TYR A 258 -9.43 -28.68 -0.08
N MET A 259 -10.52 -28.05 -0.50
CA MET A 259 -11.86 -28.42 0.00
C MET A 259 -12.34 -29.80 -0.46
N ASN A 260 -11.75 -30.38 -1.50
CA ASN A 260 -12.21 -31.65 -2.11
C ASN A 260 -11.17 -32.77 -2.08
N SER A 261 -9.92 -32.49 -1.72
CA SER A 261 -8.81 -33.46 -1.70
C SER A 261 -7.80 -33.14 -0.60
N THR A 262 -7.09 -34.16 -0.14
CA THR A 262 -5.93 -34.03 0.75
C THR A 262 -4.63 -33.70 0.01
N ASP A 263 -4.64 -33.62 -1.32
CA ASP A 263 -3.45 -33.41 -2.16
C ASP A 263 -2.96 -31.95 -2.23
N PHE A 264 -3.53 -31.07 -1.41
CA PHE A 264 -3.16 -29.66 -1.40
C PHE A 264 -1.82 -29.44 -0.68
N VAL A 265 -0.89 -28.82 -1.40
CA VAL A 265 0.45 -28.47 -0.90
C VAL A 265 0.68 -26.97 -1.14
N PRO A 266 0.58 -26.10 -0.11
CA PRO A 266 0.77 -24.65 -0.22
C PRO A 266 2.05 -24.24 -0.97
N ASP A 267 3.19 -24.85 -0.63
CA ASP A 267 4.48 -24.56 -1.25
C ASP A 267 4.44 -24.77 -2.77
N ALA A 268 3.82 -25.87 -3.23
CA ALA A 268 3.70 -26.15 -4.66
C ALA A 268 2.82 -25.12 -5.39
N VAL A 269 1.73 -24.68 -4.76
CA VAL A 269 0.86 -23.63 -5.33
C VAL A 269 1.60 -22.30 -5.41
N ASN A 270 2.35 -21.93 -4.38
CA ASN A 270 3.17 -20.72 -4.39
C ASN A 270 4.27 -20.79 -5.46
N GLU A 271 4.93 -21.94 -5.66
CA GLU A 271 5.91 -22.13 -6.73
C GLU A 271 5.28 -21.95 -8.12
N GLU A 272 4.09 -22.52 -8.36
CA GLU A 272 3.38 -22.32 -9.63
C GLU A 272 3.00 -20.85 -9.87
N ILE A 273 2.49 -20.17 -8.83
CA ILE A 273 2.17 -18.75 -8.88
C ILE A 273 3.42 -17.94 -9.24
N ILE A 274 4.53 -18.21 -8.56
CA ILE A 274 5.77 -17.45 -8.76
C ILE A 274 6.43 -17.74 -10.11
N ALA A 275 6.36 -18.97 -10.61
CA ALA A 275 6.80 -19.29 -11.96
C ALA A 275 6.02 -18.51 -13.03
N PHE A 276 4.69 -18.40 -12.87
CA PHE A 276 3.85 -17.59 -13.73
C PHE A 276 4.20 -16.09 -13.61
N VAL A 277 4.32 -15.56 -12.39
CA VAL A 277 4.69 -14.16 -12.14
C VAL A 277 6.04 -13.82 -12.75
N LYS A 278 7.05 -14.71 -12.63
CA LYS A 278 8.36 -14.49 -13.26
C LYS A 278 8.21 -14.31 -14.76
N LYS A 279 7.47 -15.20 -15.43
CA LYS A 279 7.25 -15.13 -16.88
C LYS A 279 6.61 -13.81 -17.30
N GLU A 280 5.57 -13.36 -16.60
CA GLU A 280 4.91 -12.08 -16.91
C GLU A 280 5.81 -10.88 -16.58
N THR A 281 6.66 -10.98 -15.54
CA THR A 281 7.65 -9.95 -15.20
C THR A 281 8.71 -9.81 -16.30
N ASP A 282 9.24 -10.95 -16.79
CA ASP A 282 10.22 -10.97 -17.87
C ASP A 282 9.61 -10.39 -19.17
N ASP A 283 8.35 -10.71 -19.47
CA ASP A 283 7.62 -10.19 -20.64
C ASP A 283 7.38 -8.67 -20.58
N VAL A 284 6.96 -8.12 -19.43
CA VAL A 284 6.80 -6.67 -19.30
C VAL A 284 8.14 -5.94 -19.34
N LEU A 285 9.20 -6.53 -18.77
CA LEU A 285 10.55 -5.97 -18.85
C LEU A 285 11.02 -5.86 -20.30
N ASP A 286 10.86 -6.92 -21.10
CA ASP A 286 11.19 -6.91 -22.53
C ASP A 286 10.43 -5.81 -23.28
N LYS A 287 9.11 -5.74 -23.09
CA LYS A 287 8.25 -4.74 -23.75
C LYS A 287 8.60 -3.31 -23.34
N VAL A 288 8.84 -3.05 -22.06
CA VAL A 288 9.24 -1.73 -21.55
C VAL A 288 10.61 -1.35 -22.08
N LEU A 289 11.59 -2.25 -22.02
CA LEU A 289 12.93 -2.00 -22.54
C LEU A 289 12.89 -1.68 -24.03
N LEU A 290 12.15 -2.46 -24.83
CA LEU A 290 11.97 -2.20 -26.26
C LEU A 290 11.31 -0.83 -26.50
N ALA A 291 10.20 -0.53 -25.83
CA ALA A 291 9.49 0.73 -26.00
C ALA A 291 10.36 1.95 -25.68
N VAL A 292 11.09 1.91 -24.56
CA VAL A 292 11.95 3.01 -24.09
C VAL A 292 13.20 3.14 -24.97
N SER A 293 13.83 2.03 -25.37
CA SER A 293 15.02 2.05 -26.23
C SER A 293 14.76 2.66 -27.60
N LEU A 294 13.58 2.42 -28.19
CA LEU A 294 13.16 3.05 -29.45
C LEU A 294 12.91 4.56 -29.34
N LYS A 295 12.89 5.12 -28.11
CA LYS A 295 12.79 6.56 -27.85
C LYS A 295 14.12 7.20 -27.45
N MET A 296 15.22 6.46 -27.48
CA MET A 296 16.53 7.02 -27.16
C MET A 296 16.90 8.15 -28.13
N LYS A 297 17.53 9.20 -27.59
CA LYS A 297 17.86 10.43 -28.34
C LYS A 297 18.86 10.21 -29.49
N ASN A 298 19.61 9.11 -29.47
CA ASN A 298 20.54 8.72 -30.53
C ASN A 298 19.89 7.84 -31.62
N GLY A 299 18.56 7.73 -31.65
CA GLY A 299 17.84 7.08 -32.75
C GLY A 299 17.81 7.95 -34.02
N PHE A 300 18.04 7.33 -35.17
CA PHE A 300 17.86 7.95 -36.48
C PHE A 300 17.09 7.00 -37.38
N ALA A 301 15.85 7.36 -37.73
CA ALA A 301 15.03 6.57 -38.65
C ALA A 301 15.12 7.18 -40.05
N ARG A 302 15.76 6.46 -40.98
CA ARG A 302 15.67 6.77 -42.41
C ARG A 302 14.46 5.99 -42.95
N SER A 303 13.42 6.70 -43.41
CA SER A 303 12.29 6.06 -44.08
C SER A 303 12.72 5.62 -45.47
N ASP A 304 13.38 4.48 -45.55
CA ASP A 304 13.74 3.87 -46.82
C ASP A 304 12.49 3.16 -47.35
N ALA A 305 11.80 3.84 -48.28
CA ALA A 305 10.69 3.31 -49.08
C ALA A 305 11.20 2.44 -50.24
#